data_AF-A0A9D8MZJ5-F1
#
_entry.id   AF-A0A9D8MZJ5-F1
#
_cell.length_a   1.000
_cell.length_b   1.000
_cell.length_c   1.000
_cell.angle_alpha   90.00
_cell.angle_beta   90.00
_cell.angle_gamma   90.00
#
_symmetry.space_group_name_H-M   'P 1'
#
loop_
_entity.id
_entity.type
_entity.pdbx_description
1 polymer ?
#
loop_
_entity_poly.entity_id
_entity_poly.type
_entity_poly.pdbx_seq_one_letter_code
_entity_poly.pdbx_strand_id
1 'polypeptide(L)'
;MRKLLILIALCAAVSSVAQTLTVDAGKVLCRVEPLIYGAGAEDVNHEIYGGLYDQKFFGEGFEEPAFVNIKGFKAYDEKWSIVSGMAQLQTSRHGKLIYQGKQLSSDTVEVEVRMDDISAIAGFIVNVSNSGTGADAFNGYEVALNANKGSFVLGKHQQNWQPISDTPMSFNPLGEWNKIRVIIKGAKLKIYLNDSLINTYEDTKSPLTSGYIGLRSYGGSATFRNLKINEDTIAFESDDPTVSGMWTPLGEGDFEVDATQPFTGKQSQKISGQPGTGLYNKGLNRWGISIEKDKQLHLSLYLKGNATKVQAALQSANGSKEYARTEIDGINEEWKRFDVELTPNDDDPAGRFTLELAEEGSVWADQVLLCTDSYPFRSDLTEAFRQQHLTFLRYGGTMVNAREYMTHNMIGSRLERQPYHGHWYRFATNGFAIPEFVEFARLIGAEPTFAINIEDNPEDVIALLREIETFGLKFIEIGNEEYICSSARSGYD
;
A
#
# COMPACT_ATOMS: atom_id res chain seq x y z
N MET A 1 -57.44 -6.56 -21.92
CA MET A 1 -56.37 -6.51 -22.93
C MET A 1 -55.60 -5.21 -22.74
N ARG A 2 -54.50 -5.24 -21.97
CA ARG A 2 -53.61 -4.10 -21.72
C ARG A 2 -52.68 -3.93 -22.93
N LYS A 3 -52.68 -2.74 -23.55
CA LYS A 3 -51.69 -2.35 -24.56
C LYS A 3 -50.49 -1.74 -23.84
N LEU A 4 -49.32 -2.34 -24.08
CA LEU A 4 -48.01 -1.95 -23.59
C LEU A 4 -47.54 -0.70 -24.36
N LEU A 5 -47.28 0.41 -23.65
CA LEU A 5 -46.51 1.53 -24.20
C LEU A 5 -45.02 1.20 -24.01
N ILE A 6 -44.29 1.09 -25.11
CA ILE A 6 -42.82 1.01 -25.13
C ILE A 6 -42.31 2.45 -25.17
N LEU A 7 -41.64 2.87 -24.10
CA LEU A 7 -40.91 4.13 -24.03
C LEU A 7 -39.55 3.90 -24.73
N ILE A 8 -39.35 4.51 -25.90
CA ILE A 8 -38.05 4.50 -26.59
C ILE A 8 -37.20 5.60 -25.93
N ALA A 9 -36.25 5.19 -25.09
CA ALA A 9 -35.19 6.08 -24.61
C ALA A 9 -34.23 6.35 -25.77
N LEU A 10 -34.22 7.59 -26.29
CA LEU A 10 -33.18 8.06 -27.21
C LEU A 10 -31.87 8.15 -26.42
N CYS A 11 -31.00 7.15 -26.55
CA CYS A 11 -29.60 7.28 -26.17
C CYS A 11 -28.93 8.19 -27.20
N ALA A 12 -28.70 9.45 -26.85
CA ALA A 12 -27.76 10.28 -27.57
C ALA A 12 -26.36 9.75 -27.29
N ALA A 13 -25.78 9.03 -28.24
CA ALA A 13 -24.38 8.66 -28.22
C ALA A 13 -23.55 9.94 -28.37
N VAL A 14 -23.03 10.46 -27.26
CA VAL A 14 -21.99 11.49 -27.29
C VAL A 14 -20.74 10.80 -27.81
N SER A 15 -20.38 11.09 -29.06
CA SER A 15 -19.11 10.65 -29.63
C SER A 15 -18.00 11.44 -28.94
N SER A 16 -17.21 10.78 -28.09
CA SER A 16 -15.98 11.37 -27.54
C SER A 16 -14.99 11.51 -28.70
N VAL A 17 -14.84 12.73 -29.21
CA VAL A 17 -13.74 13.04 -30.12
C VAL A 17 -12.47 12.98 -29.27
N ALA A 18 -11.60 12.00 -29.55
CA ALA A 18 -10.30 11.88 -28.88
C ALA A 18 -9.57 13.22 -28.97
N GLN A 19 -9.37 13.88 -27.83
CA GLN A 19 -8.61 15.13 -27.79
C GLN A 19 -7.12 14.79 -27.84
N THR A 20 -6.43 15.25 -28.87
CA THR A 20 -4.98 15.04 -29.02
C THR A 20 -4.24 16.26 -28.47
N LEU A 21 -3.34 16.07 -27.49
CA LEU A 21 -2.36 17.08 -27.09
C LEU A 21 -1.12 16.90 -27.99
N THR A 22 -0.91 17.81 -28.94
CA THR A 22 0.30 17.80 -29.77
C THR A 22 1.36 18.71 -29.16
N VAL A 23 2.49 18.14 -28.75
CA VAL A 23 3.68 18.88 -28.30
C VAL A 23 4.73 18.83 -29.41
N ASP A 24 5.02 19.98 -30.04
CA ASP A 24 6.10 20.11 -31.03
C ASP A 24 7.42 20.42 -30.30
N ALA A 25 8.21 19.38 -30.05
CA ALA A 25 9.49 19.49 -29.34
C ALA A 25 10.58 20.22 -30.17
N GLY A 26 10.41 20.31 -31.49
CA GLY A 26 11.30 21.05 -32.39
C GLY A 26 11.13 22.57 -32.27
N LYS A 27 9.96 23.02 -31.79
CA LYS A 27 9.63 24.43 -31.62
C LYS A 27 9.87 24.92 -30.19
N VAL A 28 11.10 25.37 -29.94
CA VAL A 28 11.46 26.01 -28.66
C VAL A 28 10.76 27.38 -28.52
N LEU A 29 9.73 27.45 -27.66
CA LEU A 29 9.00 28.70 -27.38
C LEU A 29 9.73 29.61 -26.40
N CYS A 30 10.43 29.03 -25.42
CA CYS A 30 11.28 29.74 -24.46
C CYS A 30 12.36 28.78 -23.92
N ARG A 31 13.41 29.33 -23.30
CA ARG A 31 14.41 28.55 -22.57
C ARG A 31 14.23 28.82 -21.08
N VAL A 32 14.37 27.78 -20.27
CA VAL A 32 14.47 27.90 -18.81
C VAL A 32 15.71 28.75 -18.50
N GLU A 33 15.51 29.84 -17.77
CA GLU A 33 16.58 30.78 -17.39
C GLU A 33 17.56 30.09 -16.40
N PRO A 34 18.87 30.06 -16.67
CA PRO A 34 19.85 29.48 -15.75
C PRO A 34 19.85 30.09 -14.33
N LEU A 35 19.33 31.31 -14.19
CA LEU A 35 19.23 32.04 -12.92
C LEU A 35 17.89 31.86 -12.18
N ILE A 36 17.05 30.89 -12.56
CA ILE A 36 15.83 30.62 -11.80
C ILE A 36 16.17 30.28 -10.34
N TYR A 37 15.52 30.97 -9.42
CA TYR A 37 15.62 30.71 -7.99
C TYR A 37 14.35 29.99 -7.52
N GLY A 38 14.48 28.72 -7.18
CA GLY A 38 13.38 27.87 -6.77
C GLY A 38 13.82 26.63 -6.03
N ALA A 39 12.85 25.79 -5.68
CA ALA A 39 13.08 24.50 -5.04
C ALA A 39 12.35 23.37 -5.77
N GLY A 40 12.89 22.16 -5.64
CA GLY A 40 12.18 20.92 -5.97
C GLY A 40 11.47 20.39 -4.73
N ALA A 41 10.26 19.91 -4.93
CA ALA A 41 9.50 19.11 -4.00
C ALA A 41 9.29 17.72 -4.64
N GLU A 42 9.58 16.69 -3.88
CA GLU A 42 9.34 15.30 -4.25
C GLU A 42 8.90 14.60 -2.97
N ASP A 43 8.01 13.61 -3.03
CA ASP A 43 7.65 12.83 -1.85
C ASP A 43 8.73 11.79 -1.48
N VAL A 44 10.00 12.21 -1.53
CA VAL A 44 11.16 11.47 -1.03
C VAL A 44 11.15 11.58 0.49
N ASN A 45 11.34 10.46 1.19
CA ASN A 45 11.59 10.43 2.63
C ASN A 45 10.59 11.26 3.47
N HIS A 46 9.31 11.29 3.09
CA HIS A 46 8.24 12.01 3.81
C HIS A 46 8.32 13.54 3.76
N GLU A 47 8.93 14.13 2.72
CA GLU A 47 8.94 15.59 2.50
C GLU A 47 7.54 16.20 2.30
N ILE A 48 6.64 15.47 1.63
CA ILE A 48 5.24 15.86 1.47
C ILE A 48 4.39 15.11 2.48
N TYR A 49 4.30 13.79 2.33
CA TYR A 49 3.49 12.93 3.17
C TYR A 49 4.23 12.64 4.48
N GLY A 50 3.91 13.42 5.51
CA GLY A 50 4.64 13.48 6.79
C GLY A 50 5.55 14.70 6.95
N GLY A 51 5.53 15.59 5.96
CA GLY A 51 6.25 16.87 5.93
C GLY A 51 5.27 18.00 5.69
N LEU A 52 5.25 18.58 4.47
CA LEU A 52 4.40 19.73 4.13
C LEU A 52 2.90 19.49 4.34
N TYR A 53 2.42 18.27 4.08
CA TYR A 53 1.03 17.90 4.25
C TYR A 53 0.67 17.83 5.74
N ASP A 54 -0.36 18.56 6.16
CA ASP A 54 -0.70 18.78 7.58
C ASP A 54 -1.37 17.60 8.29
N GLN A 55 -1.41 16.42 7.68
CA GLN A 55 -1.88 15.21 8.35
C GLN A 55 -1.00 14.90 9.58
N LYS A 56 -1.65 14.55 10.69
CA LYS A 56 -0.94 14.28 11.96
C LYS A 56 -0.44 12.85 12.10
N PHE A 57 -0.88 11.92 11.26
CA PHE A 57 -0.44 10.53 11.27
C PHE A 57 -0.54 9.86 9.91
N PHE A 58 0.12 8.70 9.76
CA PHE A 58 -0.03 7.80 8.62
C PHE A 58 -1.15 6.78 8.84
N GLY A 59 -1.67 6.25 7.74
CA GLY A 59 -2.64 5.15 7.72
C GLY A 59 -4.09 5.57 7.85
N GLU A 60 -4.42 6.78 7.40
CA GLU A 60 -5.79 7.32 7.35
C GLU A 60 -6.76 6.39 6.62
N GLY A 61 -6.33 5.74 5.54
CA GLY A 61 -7.15 4.80 4.75
C GLY A 61 -7.01 3.34 5.16
N PHE A 62 -6.28 3.01 6.24
CA PHE A 62 -6.04 1.64 6.71
C PHE A 62 -5.44 0.68 5.66
N GLU A 63 -4.80 1.18 4.62
CA GLU A 63 -4.25 0.40 3.48
C GLU A 63 -3.08 -0.52 3.85
N GLU A 64 -2.47 -0.32 5.01
CA GLU A 64 -1.34 -1.11 5.45
C GLU A 64 -1.75 -2.53 5.90
N PRO A 65 -0.93 -3.55 5.65
CA PRO A 65 -1.26 -4.93 5.98
C PRO A 65 -1.32 -5.15 7.49
N ALA A 66 -2.27 -5.95 7.96
CA ALA A 66 -2.29 -6.45 9.32
C ALA A 66 -1.26 -7.59 9.47
N PHE A 67 -0.10 -7.27 10.01
CA PHE A 67 0.94 -8.27 10.27
C PHE A 67 0.59 -9.12 11.49
N VAL A 68 0.68 -10.44 11.35
CA VAL A 68 0.26 -11.39 12.38
C VAL A 68 1.23 -12.56 12.53
N ASN A 69 1.20 -13.22 13.69
CA ASN A 69 1.84 -14.51 13.90
C ASN A 69 0.93 -15.62 13.37
N ILE A 70 1.33 -16.22 12.25
CA ILE A 70 0.57 -17.32 11.64
C ILE A 70 0.77 -18.61 12.45
N LYS A 71 -0.32 -19.17 12.96
CA LYS A 71 -0.35 -20.32 13.85
C LYS A 71 0.36 -21.54 13.25
N GLY A 72 1.30 -22.11 14.01
CA GLY A 72 2.07 -23.27 13.58
C GLY A 72 3.20 -22.96 12.59
N PHE A 73 3.39 -21.69 12.21
CA PHE A 73 4.51 -21.24 11.38
C PHE A 73 5.49 -20.38 12.18
N LYS A 74 6.73 -20.35 11.70
CA LYS A 74 7.74 -19.40 12.14
C LYS A 74 8.18 -18.56 10.96
N ALA A 75 7.94 -17.25 11.04
CA ALA A 75 8.39 -16.28 10.05
C ALA A 75 9.84 -15.87 10.30
N TYR A 76 10.55 -15.58 9.22
CA TYR A 76 11.88 -14.97 9.21
C TYR A 76 11.92 -13.83 8.19
N ASP A 77 12.71 -12.81 8.48
CA ASP A 77 12.92 -11.59 7.68
C ASP A 77 11.70 -10.66 7.70
N GLU A 78 11.07 -10.42 6.55
CA GLU A 78 9.92 -9.55 6.43
C GLU A 78 8.64 -10.18 7.02
N LYS A 79 7.72 -9.33 7.48
CA LYS A 79 6.51 -9.74 8.19
C LYS A 79 5.43 -10.25 7.22
N TRP A 80 4.58 -11.14 7.74
CA TRP A 80 3.50 -11.77 7.00
C TRP A 80 2.14 -11.32 7.52
N SER A 81 1.16 -11.26 6.63
CA SER A 81 -0.25 -10.98 6.95
C SER A 81 -1.14 -12.15 6.52
N ILE A 82 -2.37 -12.18 7.03
CA ILE A 82 -3.43 -13.08 6.56
C ILE A 82 -4.57 -12.22 6.05
N VAL A 83 -5.01 -12.48 4.82
CA VAL A 83 -6.19 -11.84 4.23
C VAL A 83 -7.08 -12.92 3.65
N SER A 84 -8.31 -13.04 4.17
CA SER A 84 -9.29 -14.06 3.75
C SER A 84 -8.71 -15.49 3.71
N GLY A 85 -7.93 -15.87 4.73
CA GLY A 85 -7.30 -17.19 4.85
C GLY A 85 -6.10 -17.42 3.92
N MET A 86 -5.58 -16.38 3.28
CA MET A 86 -4.38 -16.43 2.44
C MET A 86 -3.19 -15.78 3.15
N ALA A 87 -2.04 -16.46 3.16
CA ALA A 87 -0.81 -15.89 3.68
C ALA A 87 -0.19 -14.94 2.65
N GLN A 88 0.09 -13.71 3.06
CA GLN A 88 0.63 -12.67 2.19
C GLN A 88 1.97 -12.17 2.70
N LEU A 89 2.89 -11.96 1.76
CA LEU A 89 4.14 -11.25 1.99
C LEU A 89 4.18 -10.04 1.04
N GLN A 90 4.03 -8.84 1.61
CA GLN A 90 4.08 -7.58 0.86
C GLN A 90 5.41 -6.87 1.14
N THR A 91 6.35 -7.02 0.21
CA THR A 91 7.72 -6.51 0.34
C THR A 91 8.39 -6.38 -1.04
N SER A 92 9.44 -5.57 -1.11
CA SER A 92 10.44 -5.53 -2.20
C SER A 92 11.72 -6.32 -1.86
N ARG A 93 11.75 -6.97 -0.69
CA ARG A 93 12.90 -7.73 -0.18
C ARG A 93 12.61 -9.22 -0.21
N HIS A 94 12.54 -9.89 0.92
CA HIS A 94 12.38 -11.34 1.00
C HIS A 94 11.81 -11.76 2.34
N GLY A 95 11.21 -12.94 2.38
CA GLY A 95 10.67 -13.52 3.61
C GLY A 95 10.55 -15.03 3.52
N LYS A 96 10.64 -15.69 4.68
CA LYS A 96 10.47 -17.14 4.82
C LYS A 96 9.40 -17.43 5.86
N LEU A 97 8.43 -18.28 5.55
CA LEU A 97 7.42 -18.75 6.49
C LEU A 97 7.51 -20.27 6.63
N ILE A 98 8.05 -20.76 7.75
CA ILE A 98 8.39 -22.18 7.94
C ILE A 98 7.35 -22.86 8.82
N TYR A 99 6.64 -23.86 8.30
CA TYR A 99 5.69 -24.66 9.06
C TYR A 99 6.41 -25.56 10.06
N GLN A 100 6.06 -25.47 11.34
CA GLN A 100 6.72 -26.19 12.44
C GLN A 100 6.04 -27.51 12.80
N GLY A 101 4.85 -27.80 12.23
CA GLY A 101 4.04 -28.94 12.65
C GLY A 101 4.56 -30.32 12.21
N LYS A 102 5.39 -30.38 11.17
CA LYS A 102 5.91 -31.66 10.65
C LYS A 102 7.24 -31.51 9.91
N GLN A 103 8.17 -32.43 10.17
CA GLN A 103 9.33 -32.66 9.30
C GLN A 103 8.99 -33.68 8.21
N LEU A 104 9.31 -33.35 6.97
CA LEU A 104 9.08 -34.16 5.78
C LEU A 104 10.29 -35.06 5.51
N SER A 105 10.03 -36.24 4.96
CA SER A 105 11.09 -37.15 4.47
C SER A 105 10.61 -38.04 3.32
N SER A 106 9.31 -38.33 3.26
CA SER A 106 8.68 -39.07 2.17
C SER A 106 7.22 -38.62 2.03
N ASP A 107 7.03 -37.35 1.66
CA ASP A 107 5.74 -36.67 1.69
C ASP A 107 5.48 -35.94 0.37
N THR A 108 4.21 -35.63 0.11
CA THR A 108 3.80 -34.71 -0.97
C THR A 108 3.40 -33.38 -0.36
N VAL A 109 3.82 -32.27 -0.96
CA VAL A 109 3.37 -30.92 -0.59
C VAL A 109 2.79 -30.20 -1.78
N GLU A 110 1.75 -29.40 -1.57
CA GLU A 110 1.09 -28.61 -2.61
C GLU A 110 0.71 -27.23 -2.06
N VAL A 111 0.90 -26.19 -2.85
CA VAL A 111 0.44 -24.83 -2.54
C VAL A 111 0.06 -24.12 -3.83
N GLU A 112 -0.90 -23.21 -3.74
CA GLU A 112 -1.16 -22.24 -4.80
C GLU A 112 -0.45 -20.93 -4.44
N VAL A 113 0.37 -20.44 -5.36
CA VAL A 113 1.12 -19.19 -5.24
C VAL A 113 0.68 -18.21 -6.33
N ARG A 114 0.48 -16.96 -5.95
CA ARG A 114 0.24 -15.82 -6.86
C ARG A 114 1.38 -14.84 -6.69
N MET A 115 1.99 -14.44 -7.80
CA MET A 115 3.01 -13.41 -7.83
C MET A 115 2.31 -12.05 -7.88
N ASP A 116 2.58 -11.21 -6.88
CA ASP A 116 1.97 -9.87 -6.77
C ASP A 116 2.94 -8.77 -7.23
N ASP A 117 4.22 -9.11 -7.45
CA ASP A 117 5.27 -8.24 -7.97
C ASP A 117 6.06 -8.95 -9.08
N ILE A 118 6.40 -8.23 -10.16
CA ILE A 118 7.16 -8.78 -11.29
C ILE A 118 8.57 -9.22 -10.87
N SER A 119 9.15 -8.60 -9.84
CA SER A 119 10.47 -8.92 -9.32
C SER A 119 10.49 -10.19 -8.45
N ALA A 120 9.33 -10.73 -8.09
CA ALA A 120 9.24 -11.83 -7.16
C ALA A 120 9.77 -13.15 -7.75
N ILE A 121 10.45 -13.91 -6.88
CA ILE A 121 10.80 -15.32 -7.05
C ILE A 121 10.16 -16.05 -5.86
N ALA A 122 9.06 -16.76 -6.10
CA ALA A 122 8.25 -17.30 -5.01
C ALA A 122 7.78 -18.74 -5.23
N GLY A 123 7.60 -19.45 -4.13
CA GLY A 123 7.17 -20.84 -4.11
C GLY A 123 7.51 -21.53 -2.79
N PHE A 124 8.01 -22.76 -2.90
CA PHE A 124 8.37 -23.60 -1.76
C PHE A 124 9.86 -23.53 -1.41
N ILE A 125 10.12 -23.74 -0.13
CA ILE A 125 11.37 -24.29 0.38
C ILE A 125 11.09 -25.61 1.09
N VAL A 126 11.73 -26.70 0.66
CA VAL A 126 11.52 -28.07 1.15
C VAL A 126 12.75 -28.61 1.87
N ASN A 127 12.53 -29.58 2.77
CA ASN A 127 13.58 -30.18 3.61
C ASN A 127 14.38 -29.11 4.39
N VAL A 128 13.66 -28.12 4.92
CA VAL A 128 14.23 -26.95 5.57
C VAL A 128 14.79 -27.30 6.96
N SER A 129 16.01 -26.86 7.24
CA SER A 129 16.63 -26.91 8.57
C SER A 129 17.53 -25.69 8.81
N ASN A 130 17.95 -25.46 10.06
CA ASN A 130 18.86 -24.38 10.44
C ASN A 130 18.44 -22.99 9.91
N SER A 131 17.15 -22.68 10.01
CA SER A 131 16.61 -21.39 9.56
C SER A 131 17.01 -20.24 10.49
N GLY A 132 17.45 -19.14 9.91
CA GLY A 132 17.76 -17.88 10.59
C GLY A 132 17.33 -16.66 9.77
N THR A 133 17.65 -15.46 10.24
CA THR A 133 17.45 -14.21 9.50
C THR A 133 18.51 -14.05 8.41
N GLY A 134 18.10 -13.56 7.24
CA GLY A 134 18.87 -13.46 6.00
C GLY A 134 18.22 -14.29 4.90
N ALA A 135 18.27 -13.78 3.66
CA ALA A 135 17.68 -14.43 2.48
C ALA A 135 18.06 -15.91 2.41
N ASP A 136 19.35 -16.24 2.43
CA ASP A 136 19.82 -17.61 2.21
C ASP A 136 20.19 -18.34 3.51
N ALA A 137 19.79 -17.77 4.66
CA ALA A 137 20.08 -18.30 5.99
C ALA A 137 19.18 -19.49 6.35
N PHE A 138 19.31 -20.59 5.63
CA PHE A 138 18.70 -21.89 5.90
C PHE A 138 19.40 -22.99 5.10
N ASN A 139 19.15 -24.24 5.46
CA ASN A 139 19.45 -25.39 4.61
C ASN A 139 18.13 -25.87 4.00
N GLY A 140 18.08 -26.16 2.69
CA GLY A 140 16.88 -26.68 2.04
C GLY A 140 17.00 -26.69 0.52
N TYR A 141 15.95 -27.11 -0.18
CA TYR A 141 15.82 -26.88 -1.63
C TYR A 141 14.74 -25.84 -1.88
N GLU A 142 14.99 -24.94 -2.81
CA GLU A 142 14.02 -23.95 -3.28
C GLU A 142 13.39 -24.41 -4.58
N VAL A 143 12.06 -24.36 -4.63
CA VAL A 143 11.23 -24.72 -5.79
C VAL A 143 10.30 -23.54 -6.04
N ALA A 144 10.66 -22.68 -6.98
CA ALA A 144 10.01 -21.37 -7.14
C ALA A 144 9.79 -21.00 -8.61
N LEU A 145 8.96 -19.99 -8.84
CA LEU A 145 8.76 -19.35 -10.13
C LEU A 145 9.38 -17.96 -10.09
N ASN A 146 10.09 -17.57 -11.15
CA ASN A 146 10.63 -16.23 -11.34
C ASN A 146 9.71 -15.44 -12.28
N ALA A 147 8.97 -14.48 -11.73
CA ALA A 147 7.97 -13.72 -12.49
C ALA A 147 8.61 -12.89 -13.62
N ASN A 148 9.73 -12.22 -13.33
CA ASN A 148 10.42 -11.37 -14.31
C ASN A 148 10.96 -12.17 -15.50
N LYS A 149 11.57 -13.33 -15.24
CA LYS A 149 12.18 -14.16 -16.30
C LYS A 149 11.19 -15.09 -16.99
N GLY A 150 10.01 -15.33 -16.42
CA GLY A 150 9.12 -16.39 -16.90
C GLY A 150 9.80 -17.76 -16.84
N SER A 151 10.37 -18.11 -15.69
CA SER A 151 11.12 -19.36 -15.53
C SER A 151 10.82 -20.09 -14.22
N PHE A 152 11.07 -21.39 -14.23
CA PHE A 152 11.09 -22.24 -13.05
C PHE A 152 12.50 -22.28 -12.45
N VAL A 153 12.60 -22.02 -11.15
CA VAL A 153 13.84 -21.98 -10.37
C VAL A 153 13.90 -23.19 -9.44
N LEU A 154 14.99 -23.95 -9.55
CA LEU A 154 15.40 -24.96 -8.59
C LEU A 154 16.76 -24.58 -8.03
N GLY A 155 16.86 -24.53 -6.71
CA GLY A 155 18.12 -24.23 -6.03
C GLY A 155 18.27 -25.00 -4.74
N LYS A 156 19.48 -24.97 -4.19
CA LYS A 156 19.81 -25.54 -2.90
C LYS A 156 20.40 -24.47 -2.01
N HIS A 157 20.01 -24.51 -0.75
CA HIS A 157 20.55 -23.67 0.30
C HIS A 157 21.31 -24.52 1.31
N GLN A 158 22.50 -24.06 1.68
CA GLN A 158 23.28 -24.55 2.82
C GLN A 158 23.92 -23.36 3.55
N GLN A 159 23.07 -22.44 4.00
CA GLN A 159 23.47 -21.09 4.45
C GLN A 159 24.06 -20.23 3.32
N ASN A 160 23.68 -20.51 2.07
CA ASN A 160 24.11 -19.83 0.84
C ASN A 160 23.14 -20.16 -0.29
N TRP A 161 23.19 -19.43 -1.41
CA TRP A 161 22.49 -19.81 -2.64
C TRP A 161 23.35 -20.71 -3.54
N GLN A 162 22.79 -21.84 -3.98
CA GLN A 162 23.40 -22.75 -4.95
C GLN A 162 22.40 -23.04 -6.08
N PRO A 163 22.54 -22.42 -7.26
CA PRO A 163 21.60 -22.65 -8.36
C PRO A 163 21.73 -24.08 -8.89
N ILE A 164 20.59 -24.75 -9.10
CA ILE A 164 20.52 -26.07 -9.74
C ILE A 164 19.94 -25.93 -11.16
N SER A 165 18.84 -25.20 -11.31
CA SER A 165 18.18 -24.96 -12.59
C SER A 165 17.44 -23.63 -12.60
N ASP A 166 17.45 -22.96 -13.75
CA ASP A 166 16.62 -21.79 -14.09
C ASP A 166 16.08 -22.05 -15.51
N THR A 167 14.89 -22.62 -15.60
CA THR A 167 14.34 -23.18 -16.85
C THR A 167 13.20 -22.31 -17.37
N PRO A 168 13.34 -21.67 -18.54
CA PRO A 168 12.24 -20.90 -19.15
C PRO A 168 10.99 -21.76 -19.34
N MET A 169 9.84 -21.26 -18.90
CA MET A 169 8.57 -21.92 -19.12
C MET A 169 7.39 -20.98 -18.91
N SER A 170 6.27 -21.26 -19.58
CA SER A 170 5.03 -20.53 -19.36
C SER A 170 4.31 -21.03 -18.12
N PHE A 171 3.79 -20.08 -17.35
CA PHE A 171 2.89 -20.28 -16.22
C PHE A 171 1.91 -19.09 -16.17
N ASN A 172 0.93 -19.14 -15.29
CA ASN A 172 -0.10 -18.10 -15.24
C ASN A 172 0.55 -16.76 -14.84
N PRO A 173 0.20 -15.65 -15.52
CA PRO A 173 0.89 -14.37 -15.38
C PRO A 173 0.75 -13.74 -13.99
N LEU A 174 1.41 -12.59 -13.81
CA LEU A 174 1.30 -11.76 -12.61
C LEU A 174 -0.17 -11.55 -12.20
N GLY A 175 -0.49 -11.70 -10.92
CA GLY A 175 -1.86 -11.63 -10.41
C GLY A 175 -2.70 -12.89 -10.58
N GLU A 176 -2.19 -13.95 -11.23
CA GLU A 176 -2.86 -15.24 -11.36
C GLU A 176 -2.23 -16.35 -10.52
N TRP A 177 -3.03 -17.35 -10.17
CA TRP A 177 -2.63 -18.45 -9.29
C TRP A 177 -1.91 -19.55 -10.06
N ASN A 178 -0.80 -20.03 -9.50
CA ASN A 178 -0.04 -21.17 -9.99
C ASN A 178 0.06 -22.22 -8.89
N LYS A 179 -0.22 -23.48 -9.24
CA LYS A 179 -0.16 -24.60 -8.29
C LYS A 179 1.17 -25.33 -8.39
N ILE A 180 1.97 -25.28 -7.33
CA ILE A 180 3.22 -26.03 -7.22
C ILE A 180 2.97 -27.25 -6.36
N ARG A 181 3.36 -28.44 -6.84
CA ARG A 181 3.33 -29.67 -6.05
C ARG A 181 4.67 -30.39 -6.11
N VAL A 182 5.20 -30.77 -4.94
CA VAL A 182 6.49 -31.46 -4.80
C VAL A 182 6.28 -32.79 -4.09
N ILE A 183 6.68 -33.88 -4.74
CA ILE A 183 6.76 -35.20 -4.10
C ILE A 183 8.20 -35.41 -3.65
N ILE A 184 8.40 -35.53 -2.35
CA ILE A 184 9.69 -35.71 -1.69
C ILE A 184 9.87 -37.18 -1.36
N LYS A 185 11.02 -37.75 -1.70
CA LYS A 185 11.46 -39.09 -1.28
C LYS A 185 12.95 -39.06 -0.96
N GLY A 186 13.29 -38.74 0.29
CA GLY A 186 14.67 -38.56 0.72
C GLY A 186 15.40 -37.51 -0.14
N ALA A 187 16.38 -37.94 -0.91
CA ALA A 187 17.19 -37.09 -1.80
C ALA A 187 16.50 -36.71 -3.12
N LYS A 188 15.33 -37.28 -3.42
CA LYS A 188 14.66 -37.15 -4.71
C LYS A 188 13.43 -36.26 -4.61
N LEU A 189 13.30 -35.33 -5.57
CA LEU A 189 12.17 -34.42 -5.72
C LEU A 189 11.52 -34.64 -7.09
N LYS A 190 10.19 -34.82 -7.13
CA LYS A 190 9.40 -34.69 -8.36
C LYS A 190 8.53 -33.44 -8.27
N ILE A 191 8.65 -32.56 -9.23
CA ILE A 191 8.10 -31.21 -9.17
C ILE A 191 7.07 -31.05 -10.29
N TYR A 192 5.88 -30.62 -9.90
CA TYR A 192 4.75 -30.38 -10.78
C TYR A 192 4.35 -28.91 -10.69
N LEU A 193 4.01 -28.34 -11.84
CA LEU A 193 3.42 -27.01 -11.97
C LEU A 193 2.11 -27.14 -12.74
N ASN A 194 1.03 -26.61 -12.19
CA ASN A 194 -0.31 -26.67 -12.80
C ASN A 194 -0.64 -28.09 -13.30
N ASP A 195 -0.43 -29.07 -12.41
CA ASP A 195 -0.62 -30.51 -12.61
C ASP A 195 0.30 -31.21 -13.62
N SER A 196 1.17 -30.47 -14.31
CA SER A 196 2.16 -31.02 -15.24
C SER A 196 3.48 -31.31 -14.55
N LEU A 197 4.08 -32.48 -14.79
CA LEU A 197 5.44 -32.78 -14.29
C LEU A 197 6.46 -31.95 -15.05
N ILE A 198 7.22 -31.10 -14.35
CA ILE A 198 8.19 -30.18 -14.98
C ILE A 198 9.64 -30.54 -14.67
N ASN A 199 9.90 -31.22 -13.56
CA ASN A 199 11.26 -31.59 -13.17
C ASN A 199 11.29 -32.86 -12.29
N THR A 200 12.35 -33.64 -12.42
CA THR A 200 12.73 -34.68 -11.46
C THR A 200 14.20 -34.50 -11.10
N TYR A 201 14.47 -34.22 -9.84
CA TYR A 201 15.80 -33.95 -9.33
C TYR A 201 16.19 -34.97 -8.26
N GLU A 202 17.47 -35.33 -8.22
CA GLU A 202 18.05 -36.22 -7.20
C GLU A 202 19.43 -35.70 -6.81
N ASP A 203 19.60 -35.32 -5.54
CA ASP A 203 20.90 -34.91 -5.03
C ASP A 203 21.75 -36.14 -4.69
N THR A 204 22.74 -36.41 -5.53
CA THR A 204 23.66 -37.54 -5.38
C THR A 204 24.95 -37.19 -4.64
N LYS A 205 25.16 -35.92 -4.28
CA LYS A 205 26.41 -35.42 -3.69
C LYS A 205 26.30 -35.16 -2.19
N SER A 206 25.32 -34.36 -1.77
CA SER A 206 25.17 -33.95 -0.37
C SER A 206 23.70 -33.81 0.00
N PRO A 207 22.90 -34.88 -0.09
CA PRO A 207 21.45 -34.79 -0.04
C PRO A 207 20.93 -34.24 1.30
N LEU A 208 20.01 -33.30 1.21
CA LEU A 208 19.13 -32.92 2.32
C LEU A 208 17.90 -33.84 2.30
N THR A 209 17.90 -34.87 3.15
CA THR A 209 16.92 -35.96 3.08
C THR A 209 15.65 -35.75 3.90
N SER A 210 15.65 -34.80 4.82
CA SER A 210 14.49 -34.45 5.65
C SER A 210 14.56 -33.03 6.19
N GLY A 211 13.40 -32.47 6.54
CA GLY A 211 13.31 -31.15 7.17
C GLY A 211 11.89 -30.57 7.05
N TYR A 212 11.70 -29.33 7.48
CA TYR A 212 10.40 -28.67 7.42
C TYR A 212 10.02 -28.23 5.99
N ILE A 213 8.76 -27.86 5.83
CA ILE A 213 8.27 -27.14 4.64
C ILE A 213 8.16 -25.65 4.98
N GLY A 214 8.43 -24.81 4.00
CA GLY A 214 8.16 -23.39 4.12
C GLY A 214 7.77 -22.75 2.79
N LEU A 215 7.23 -21.55 2.92
CA LEU A 215 6.92 -20.65 1.82
C LEU A 215 7.99 -19.57 1.78
N ARG A 216 8.33 -19.11 0.58
CA ARG A 216 9.33 -18.07 0.37
C ARG A 216 8.92 -17.19 -0.79
N SER A 217 9.19 -15.90 -0.65
CA SER A 217 9.36 -14.99 -1.77
C SER A 217 10.68 -14.23 -1.63
N TYR A 218 11.36 -14.00 -2.74
CA TYR A 218 12.57 -13.20 -2.85
C TYR A 218 12.41 -12.15 -3.95
N GLY A 219 12.87 -10.94 -3.71
CA GLY A 219 12.82 -9.80 -4.64
C GLY A 219 11.50 -9.04 -4.66
N GLY A 220 10.37 -9.67 -4.29
CA GLY A 220 9.06 -9.06 -4.42
C GLY A 220 7.94 -9.76 -3.66
N SER A 221 6.72 -9.24 -3.81
CA SER A 221 5.53 -9.68 -3.08
C SER A 221 4.88 -10.93 -3.68
N ALA A 222 4.34 -11.80 -2.82
CA ALA A 222 3.59 -12.98 -3.24
C ALA A 222 2.53 -13.38 -2.20
N THR A 223 1.46 -14.00 -2.70
CA THR A 223 0.35 -14.52 -1.91
C THR A 223 0.27 -16.04 -2.05
N PHE A 224 -0.02 -16.74 -0.95
CA PHE A 224 -0.13 -18.19 -0.89
C PHE A 224 -1.48 -18.62 -0.31
N ARG A 225 -2.04 -19.71 -0.85
CA ARG A 225 -3.25 -20.34 -0.33
C ARG A 225 -3.22 -21.85 -0.53
N ASN A 226 -4.16 -22.54 0.13
CA ASN A 226 -4.40 -23.97 -0.07
C ASN A 226 -3.14 -24.85 0.17
N LEU A 227 -2.36 -24.55 1.22
CA LEU A 227 -1.21 -25.38 1.58
C LEU A 227 -1.68 -26.77 2.02
N LYS A 228 -1.14 -27.80 1.41
CA LYS A 228 -1.39 -29.20 1.75
C LYS A 228 -0.11 -29.97 1.99
N ILE A 229 -0.17 -30.89 2.94
CA ILE A 229 0.86 -31.91 3.20
C ILE A 229 0.16 -33.27 3.11
N ASN A 230 0.48 -34.04 2.07
CA ASN A 230 -0.28 -35.21 1.64
C ASN A 230 -1.75 -34.82 1.43
N GLU A 231 -2.68 -35.44 2.17
CA GLU A 231 -4.12 -35.12 2.11
C GLU A 231 -4.52 -34.05 3.14
N ASP A 232 -3.64 -33.68 4.07
CA ASP A 232 -3.95 -32.73 5.14
C ASP A 232 -3.84 -31.29 4.65
N THR A 233 -4.89 -30.49 4.88
CA THR A 233 -4.88 -29.05 4.58
C THR A 233 -4.40 -28.29 5.80
N ILE A 234 -3.43 -27.40 5.60
CA ILE A 234 -2.85 -26.54 6.64
C ILE A 234 -3.42 -25.14 6.45
N ALA A 235 -4.25 -24.70 7.41
CA ALA A 235 -4.87 -23.38 7.37
C ALA A 235 -3.87 -22.27 7.73
N PHE A 236 -4.04 -21.10 7.12
CA PHE A 236 -3.37 -19.87 7.54
C PHE A 236 -4.30 -19.11 8.47
N GLU A 237 -4.04 -19.22 9.77
CA GLU A 237 -4.85 -18.65 10.84
C GLU A 237 -3.95 -17.93 11.85
N SER A 238 -4.51 -16.97 12.58
CA SER A 238 -3.83 -16.22 13.62
C SER A 238 -4.81 -15.96 14.77
N ASP A 239 -4.29 -15.98 16.01
CA ASP A 239 -5.01 -15.52 17.20
C ASP A 239 -4.71 -14.03 17.48
N ASP A 240 -3.74 -13.42 16.78
CA ASP A 240 -3.43 -12.00 16.88
C ASP A 240 -4.55 -11.14 16.27
N PRO A 241 -4.86 -9.97 16.87
CA PRO A 241 -5.82 -9.03 16.30
C PRO A 241 -5.33 -8.52 14.95
N THR A 242 -6.23 -8.45 13.95
CA THR A 242 -5.89 -7.90 12.64
C THR A 242 -6.15 -6.40 12.61
N VAL A 243 -5.07 -5.64 12.82
CA VAL A 243 -5.08 -4.18 12.81
C VAL A 243 -4.13 -3.67 11.73
N SER A 244 -4.59 -2.70 10.95
CA SER A 244 -3.79 -2.04 9.92
C SER A 244 -2.46 -1.51 10.48
N GLY A 245 -1.41 -1.63 9.67
CA GLY A 245 -0.01 -1.50 10.07
C GLY A 245 0.46 -0.17 10.65
N MET A 246 -0.33 0.93 10.59
CA MET A 246 -0.01 2.20 11.28
C MET A 246 -0.76 2.39 12.60
N TRP A 247 -1.76 1.56 12.87
CA TRP A 247 -2.58 1.60 14.06
C TRP A 247 -2.13 0.57 15.09
N THR A 248 -2.71 0.63 16.29
CA THR A 248 -2.48 -0.35 17.34
C THR A 248 -3.79 -0.55 18.12
N PRO A 249 -4.15 -1.80 18.47
CA PRO A 249 -5.37 -2.06 19.23
C PRO A 249 -5.32 -1.40 20.61
N LEU A 250 -6.49 -0.99 21.08
CA LEU A 250 -6.75 -0.40 22.39
C LEU A 250 -7.93 -1.14 23.03
N GLY A 251 -7.76 -1.59 24.28
CA GLY A 251 -8.79 -2.37 24.97
C GLY A 251 -8.89 -3.82 24.49
N GLU A 252 -9.86 -4.55 25.07
CA GLU A 252 -10.19 -5.93 24.69
C GLU A 252 -11.34 -5.94 23.69
N GLY A 253 -11.17 -6.60 22.55
CA GLY A 253 -12.21 -6.77 21.54
C GLY A 253 -11.70 -7.46 20.28
N ASP A 254 -12.56 -7.51 19.28
CA ASP A 254 -12.27 -8.11 17.98
C ASP A 254 -11.91 -7.04 16.95
N PHE A 255 -10.83 -7.29 16.22
CA PHE A 255 -10.27 -6.36 15.23
C PHE A 255 -10.10 -7.07 13.89
N GLU A 256 -10.74 -6.52 12.86
CA GLU A 256 -10.79 -7.10 11.52
C GLU A 256 -10.41 -6.06 10.47
N VAL A 257 -9.46 -6.39 9.60
CA VAL A 257 -9.25 -5.66 8.34
C VAL A 257 -10.22 -6.22 7.30
N ASP A 258 -11.19 -5.42 6.89
CA ASP A 258 -12.27 -5.81 5.98
C ASP A 258 -12.04 -5.25 4.57
N ALA A 259 -11.74 -6.15 3.63
CA ALA A 259 -11.51 -5.86 2.23
C ALA A 259 -12.77 -6.00 1.35
N THR A 260 -13.95 -6.22 1.93
CA THR A 260 -15.17 -6.52 1.15
C THR A 260 -15.95 -5.28 0.74
N GLN A 261 -15.99 -4.26 1.60
CA GLN A 261 -16.76 -3.03 1.39
C GLN A 261 -16.08 -1.80 2.03
N PRO A 262 -14.81 -1.51 1.67
CA PRO A 262 -14.16 -0.27 2.12
C PRO A 262 -14.89 0.97 1.57
N PHE A 263 -14.69 2.13 2.19
CA PHE A 263 -15.20 3.38 1.64
C PHE A 263 -14.40 3.78 0.40
N THR A 264 -13.08 3.73 0.51
CA THR A 264 -12.13 3.89 -0.61
C THR A 264 -11.00 2.87 -0.50
N GLY A 265 -10.25 2.66 -1.58
CA GLY A 265 -9.08 1.79 -1.53
C GLY A 265 -9.40 0.30 -1.38
N LYS A 266 -8.54 -0.43 -0.67
CA LYS A 266 -8.52 -1.89 -0.67
C LYS A 266 -9.18 -2.50 0.57
N GLN A 267 -9.21 -1.76 1.67
CA GLN A 267 -9.69 -2.29 2.94
C GLN A 267 -10.05 -1.18 3.92
N SER A 268 -10.88 -1.53 4.89
CA SER A 268 -11.25 -0.67 6.02
C SER A 268 -11.01 -1.42 7.33
N GLN A 269 -11.03 -0.71 8.47
CA GLN A 269 -10.79 -1.31 9.76
C GLN A 269 -12.09 -1.42 10.55
N LYS A 270 -12.48 -2.65 10.87
CA LYS A 270 -13.58 -2.96 11.78
C LYS A 270 -13.06 -3.16 13.20
N ILE A 271 -13.81 -2.62 14.15
CA ILE A 271 -13.59 -2.68 15.58
C ILE A 271 -14.89 -3.16 16.21
N SER A 272 -14.85 -4.22 17.01
CA SER A 272 -16.02 -4.79 17.68
C SER A 272 -15.71 -5.04 19.16
N GLY A 273 -16.58 -4.64 20.06
CA GLY A 273 -16.35 -4.83 21.49
C GLY A 273 -17.23 -3.98 22.39
N GLN A 274 -16.73 -3.76 23.61
CA GLN A 274 -17.35 -2.95 24.66
C GLN A 274 -16.84 -1.49 24.63
N PRO A 275 -17.47 -0.55 25.35
CA PRO A 275 -16.95 0.80 25.48
C PRO A 275 -15.45 0.83 25.87
N GLY A 276 -14.66 1.65 25.16
CA GLY A 276 -13.20 1.73 25.33
C GLY A 276 -12.40 0.74 24.47
N THR A 277 -13.06 -0.15 23.72
CA THR A 277 -12.42 -0.94 22.66
C THR A 277 -12.19 -0.04 21.45
N GLY A 278 -10.98 -0.02 20.91
CA GLY A 278 -10.64 0.93 19.87
C GLY A 278 -9.26 0.76 19.29
N LEU A 279 -8.79 1.82 18.64
CA LEU A 279 -7.46 1.91 18.08
C LEU A 279 -6.78 3.17 18.58
N TYR A 280 -5.45 3.16 18.55
CA TYR A 280 -4.68 4.39 18.66
C TYR A 280 -3.60 4.50 17.59
N ASN A 281 -3.25 5.75 17.25
CA ASN A 281 -2.22 6.11 16.29
C ASN A 281 -1.16 7.00 16.96
N LYS A 282 0.12 6.74 16.69
CA LYS A 282 1.28 7.43 17.28
C LYS A 282 1.86 8.51 16.36
N GLY A 283 1.09 9.05 15.43
CA GLY A 283 1.59 10.11 14.57
C GLY A 283 2.44 9.61 13.41
N LEU A 284 3.03 10.56 12.69
CA LEU A 284 3.94 10.32 11.57
C LEU A 284 5.19 9.57 12.06
N ASN A 285 5.56 8.50 11.36
CA ASN A 285 6.67 7.61 11.75
C ASN A 285 6.58 7.05 13.18
N ARG A 286 5.39 7.08 13.81
CA ARG A 286 5.17 6.69 15.20
C ARG A 286 5.98 7.51 16.23
N TRP A 287 6.39 8.73 15.88
CA TRP A 287 7.19 9.60 16.75
C TRP A 287 6.36 10.40 17.77
N GLY A 288 5.04 10.36 17.65
CA GLY A 288 4.10 11.12 18.46
C GLY A 288 3.45 12.25 17.66
N ILE A 289 2.31 12.71 18.17
CA ILE A 289 1.59 13.88 17.67
C ILE A 289 1.93 15.05 18.60
N SER A 290 2.46 16.14 18.04
CA SER A 290 2.64 17.38 18.80
C SER A 290 1.28 18.01 19.07
N ILE A 291 0.89 18.01 20.33
CA ILE A 291 -0.33 18.60 20.86
C ILE A 291 0.03 19.96 21.45
N GLU A 292 -0.65 21.00 20.98
CA GLU A 292 -0.51 22.37 21.47
C GLU A 292 -1.83 22.77 22.13
N LYS A 293 -1.74 23.31 23.35
CA LYS A 293 -2.87 23.81 24.11
C LYS A 293 -3.64 24.86 23.30
N ASP A 294 -4.97 24.79 23.36
CA ASP A 294 -5.91 25.69 22.70
C ASP A 294 -5.83 25.70 21.15
N LYS A 295 -4.90 24.96 20.55
CA LYS A 295 -4.80 24.83 19.09
C LYS A 295 -5.79 23.78 18.61
N GLN A 296 -6.76 24.21 17.82
CA GLN A 296 -7.80 23.32 17.33
C GLN A 296 -7.24 22.32 16.31
N LEU A 297 -7.69 21.07 16.42
CA LEU A 297 -7.46 20.02 15.44
C LEU A 297 -8.79 19.60 14.83
N HIS A 298 -8.79 19.46 13.51
CA HIS A 298 -9.94 19.03 12.70
C HIS A 298 -9.78 17.56 12.38
N LEU A 299 -10.76 16.77 12.80
CA LEU A 299 -10.86 15.34 12.53
C LEU A 299 -11.97 15.11 11.49
N SER A 300 -11.61 14.59 10.33
CA SER A 300 -12.53 14.11 9.31
C SER A 300 -12.39 12.59 9.18
N LEU A 301 -13.50 11.86 9.15
CA LEU A 301 -13.48 10.39 9.01
C LEU A 301 -14.79 9.85 8.45
N TYR A 302 -14.73 8.67 7.85
CA TYR A 302 -15.89 7.89 7.46
C TYR A 302 -16.10 6.75 8.45
N LEU A 303 -17.34 6.62 8.93
CA LEU A 303 -17.74 5.53 9.83
C LEU A 303 -19.03 4.89 9.33
N LYS A 304 -19.15 3.57 9.55
CA LYS A 304 -20.42 2.82 9.50
C LYS A 304 -20.43 1.76 10.59
N GLY A 305 -21.59 1.28 11.01
CA GLY A 305 -21.67 0.24 12.03
C GLY A 305 -23.02 0.17 12.74
N ASN A 306 -23.14 -0.81 13.63
CA ASN A 306 -24.30 -0.92 14.53
C ASN A 306 -24.08 -0.20 15.87
N ALA A 307 -22.82 0.09 16.23
CA ALA A 307 -22.52 1.10 17.24
C ALA A 307 -22.82 2.47 16.63
N THR A 308 -23.73 3.20 17.27
CA THR A 308 -24.19 4.53 16.87
C THR A 308 -23.25 5.64 17.34
N LYS A 309 -22.38 5.34 18.31
CA LYS A 309 -21.46 6.30 18.94
C LYS A 309 -20.04 5.77 19.07
N VAL A 310 -19.07 6.64 18.79
CA VAL A 310 -17.65 6.45 19.10
C VAL A 310 -17.09 7.69 19.79
N GLN A 311 -15.93 7.54 20.42
CA GLN A 311 -15.16 8.61 21.05
C GLN A 311 -13.82 8.76 20.33
N ALA A 312 -13.46 10.00 20.04
CA ALA A 312 -12.14 10.34 19.55
C ALA A 312 -11.41 11.20 20.58
N ALA A 313 -10.14 10.91 20.85
CA ALA A 313 -9.37 11.62 21.86
C ALA A 313 -7.91 11.85 21.48
N LEU A 314 -7.32 12.86 22.11
CA LEU A 314 -5.88 13.08 22.15
C LEU A 314 -5.37 12.74 23.54
N GLN A 315 -4.38 11.86 23.61
CA GLN A 315 -3.84 11.35 24.86
C GLN A 315 -2.32 11.40 24.87
N SER A 316 -1.72 11.33 26.06
CA SER A 316 -0.28 11.09 26.21
C SER A 316 0.13 9.76 25.55
N ALA A 317 1.40 9.61 25.19
CA ALA A 317 1.92 8.42 24.49
C ALA A 317 1.53 7.07 25.14
N ASN A 318 1.41 7.04 26.47
CA ASN A 318 1.05 5.86 27.26
C ASN A 318 -0.44 5.80 27.67
N GLY A 319 -1.26 6.77 27.28
CA GLY A 319 -2.68 6.85 27.62
C GLY A 319 -3.01 7.34 29.03
N SER A 320 -2.03 7.76 29.83
CA SER A 320 -2.25 8.15 31.23
C SER A 320 -2.93 9.50 31.42
N LYS A 321 -2.83 10.38 30.43
CA LYS A 321 -3.46 11.71 30.39
C LYS A 321 -4.21 11.92 29.09
N GLU A 322 -5.40 12.52 29.18
CA GLU A 322 -6.22 12.96 28.05
C GLU A 322 -6.16 14.49 27.95
N TYR A 323 -5.95 14.99 26.73
CA TYR A 323 -5.82 16.41 26.41
C TYR A 323 -7.07 16.99 25.76
N ALA A 324 -7.73 16.20 24.92
CA ALA A 324 -8.99 16.53 24.28
C ALA A 324 -9.81 15.26 24.05
N ARG A 325 -11.13 15.41 23.99
CA ARG A 325 -12.09 14.33 23.76
C ARG A 325 -13.31 14.89 23.04
N THR A 326 -13.85 14.11 22.12
CA THR A 326 -15.14 14.39 21.50
C THR A 326 -15.90 13.09 21.26
N GLU A 327 -17.23 13.15 21.35
CA GLU A 327 -18.12 12.03 20.98
C GLU A 327 -18.63 12.28 19.56
N ILE A 328 -18.62 11.22 18.75
CA ILE A 328 -19.17 11.21 17.39
C ILE A 328 -20.40 10.31 17.43
N ASP A 329 -21.57 10.88 17.15
CA ASP A 329 -22.89 10.23 17.22
C ASP A 329 -23.57 10.21 15.85
N GLY A 330 -24.57 9.34 15.68
CA GLY A 330 -25.37 9.21 14.46
C GLY A 330 -24.69 8.37 13.38
N ILE A 331 -23.89 7.38 13.81
CA ILE A 331 -23.40 6.29 12.96
C ILE A 331 -24.54 5.32 12.68
N ASN A 332 -24.57 4.77 11.48
CA ASN A 332 -25.53 3.75 11.06
C ASN A 332 -24.85 2.76 10.10
N GLU A 333 -25.62 1.86 9.49
CA GLU A 333 -25.08 0.79 8.63
C GLU A 333 -24.47 1.29 7.30
N GLU A 334 -24.66 2.56 6.94
CA GLU A 334 -24.13 3.17 5.72
C GLU A 334 -22.89 4.02 6.04
N TRP A 335 -21.93 4.08 5.09
CA TRP A 335 -20.77 4.95 5.21
C TRP A 335 -21.20 6.41 5.30
N LYS A 336 -20.79 7.08 6.38
CA LYS A 336 -21.10 8.48 6.62
C LYS A 336 -19.85 9.23 7.04
N ARG A 337 -19.67 10.42 6.48
CA ARG A 337 -18.63 11.36 6.87
C ARG A 337 -18.99 12.06 8.18
N PHE A 338 -18.00 12.20 9.04
CA PHE A 338 -18.05 12.99 10.26
C PHE A 338 -16.90 13.98 10.24
N ASP A 339 -17.19 15.22 10.63
CA ASP A 339 -16.22 16.29 10.80
C ASP A 339 -16.40 16.85 12.22
N VAL A 340 -15.37 16.72 13.05
CA VAL A 340 -15.40 17.14 14.45
C VAL A 340 -14.10 17.82 14.85
N GLU A 341 -14.17 18.64 15.89
CA GLU A 341 -13.04 19.40 16.40
C GLU A 341 -12.56 18.86 17.75
N LEU A 342 -11.24 18.86 17.95
CA LEU A 342 -10.58 18.54 19.20
C LEU A 342 -9.77 19.76 19.62
N THR A 343 -10.04 20.30 20.82
CA THR A 343 -9.28 21.43 21.40
C THR A 343 -8.54 20.95 22.64
N PRO A 344 -7.21 20.77 22.58
CA PRO A 344 -6.40 20.33 23.71
C PRO A 344 -6.39 21.35 24.85
N ASN A 345 -6.46 20.85 26.08
CA ASN A 345 -6.41 21.69 27.29
C ASN A 345 -4.98 21.92 27.83
N ASP A 346 -3.98 21.24 27.26
CA ASP A 346 -2.57 21.30 27.66
C ASP A 346 -1.67 20.83 26.50
N ASP A 347 -0.36 21.06 26.63
CA ASP A 347 0.66 20.70 25.63
C ASP A 347 1.22 19.28 25.82
N ASP A 348 1.59 18.60 24.72
CA ASP A 348 2.38 17.36 24.72
C ASP A 348 3.13 17.19 23.40
N PRO A 349 4.48 17.10 23.39
CA PRO A 349 5.24 16.95 22.14
C PRO A 349 5.10 15.56 21.49
N ALA A 350 4.56 14.56 22.20
CA ALA A 350 4.59 13.16 21.77
C ALA A 350 3.28 12.41 22.06
N GLY A 351 2.13 13.10 21.92
CA GLY A 351 0.82 12.52 22.13
C GLY A 351 0.44 11.43 21.11
N ARG A 352 -0.76 10.87 21.28
CA ARG A 352 -1.39 9.89 20.40
C ARG A 352 -2.85 10.25 20.16
N PHE A 353 -3.38 9.82 19.02
CA PHE A 353 -4.80 9.89 18.70
C PHE A 353 -5.48 8.55 19.04
N THR A 354 -6.70 8.56 19.56
CA THR A 354 -7.50 7.34 19.78
C THR A 354 -8.88 7.47 19.12
N LEU A 355 -9.41 6.32 18.68
CA LEU A 355 -10.78 6.15 18.20
C LEU A 355 -11.35 4.90 18.87
N GLU A 356 -12.35 5.06 19.72
CA GLU A 356 -12.85 4.04 20.64
C GLU A 356 -14.38 3.93 20.56
N LEU A 357 -14.91 2.73 20.72
CA LEU A 357 -16.35 2.52 20.90
C LEU A 357 -16.83 3.24 22.16
N ALA A 358 -17.94 3.98 22.04
CA ALA A 358 -18.60 4.62 23.18
C ALA A 358 -19.67 3.71 23.82
N GLU A 359 -20.08 2.68 23.10
CA GLU A 359 -21.11 1.70 23.45
C GLU A 359 -20.72 0.32 22.93
N GLU A 360 -21.40 -0.73 23.41
CA GLU A 360 -21.20 -2.08 22.85
C GLU A 360 -21.66 -2.12 21.39
N GLY A 361 -20.84 -2.71 20.52
CA GLY A 361 -21.21 -2.90 19.13
C GLY A 361 -19.99 -3.04 18.23
N SER A 362 -20.16 -2.64 16.98
CA SER A 362 -19.16 -2.70 15.94
C SER A 362 -19.20 -1.46 15.07
N VAL A 363 -18.02 -0.96 14.72
CA VAL A 363 -17.82 0.16 13.81
C VAL A 363 -16.73 -0.19 12.81
N TRP A 364 -16.93 0.22 11.57
CA TRP A 364 -15.90 0.28 10.53
C TRP A 364 -15.45 1.74 10.43
N ALA A 365 -14.15 1.93 10.35
CA ALA A 365 -13.52 3.21 10.13
C ALA A 365 -12.72 3.19 8.83
N ASP A 366 -12.77 4.31 8.11
CA ASP A 366 -12.00 4.56 6.91
C ASP A 366 -11.74 6.07 6.76
N GLN A 367 -10.69 6.44 6.04
CA GLN A 367 -10.29 7.82 5.74
C GLN A 367 -10.24 8.73 6.99
N VAL A 368 -9.61 8.24 8.06
CA VAL A 368 -9.48 8.96 9.34
C VAL A 368 -8.33 9.95 9.24
N LEU A 369 -8.65 11.23 9.06
CA LEU A 369 -7.68 12.30 8.87
C LEU A 369 -7.76 13.32 10.00
N LEU A 370 -6.63 13.57 10.66
CA LEU A 370 -6.49 14.60 11.68
C LEU A 370 -5.50 15.67 11.20
N CYS A 371 -5.93 16.93 11.21
CA CYS A 371 -5.15 18.08 10.76
C CYS A 371 -5.35 19.28 11.70
N THR A 372 -4.63 20.37 11.45
CA THR A 372 -4.86 21.68 12.09
C THR A 372 -5.58 22.63 11.13
N ASP A 373 -5.93 23.82 11.61
CA ASP A 373 -6.69 24.83 10.85
C ASP A 373 -6.08 25.21 9.49
N SER A 374 -4.77 25.02 9.30
CA SER A 374 -4.08 25.37 8.04
C SER A 374 -4.12 24.26 6.98
N TYR A 375 -4.89 23.19 7.22
CA TYR A 375 -5.09 22.09 6.27
C TYR A 375 -5.39 22.59 4.84
N PRO A 376 -4.70 22.08 3.81
CA PRO A 376 -3.82 20.91 3.83
C PRO A 376 -2.35 21.20 4.15
N PHE A 377 -1.97 22.43 4.48
CA PHE A 377 -0.56 22.81 4.64
C PHE A 377 -0.17 23.05 6.09
N ARG A 378 1.01 22.57 6.46
CA ARG A 378 1.62 22.97 7.73
C ARG A 378 1.95 24.45 7.73
N SER A 379 1.40 25.21 8.68
CA SER A 379 1.57 26.67 8.73
C SER A 379 3.00 27.11 9.01
N ASP A 380 3.71 26.39 9.88
CA ASP A 380 5.12 26.64 10.19
C ASP A 380 6.02 26.49 8.96
N LEU A 381 5.81 25.43 8.17
CA LEU A 381 6.53 25.22 6.92
C LEU A 381 6.12 26.23 5.85
N THR A 382 4.82 26.51 5.72
CA THR A 382 4.30 27.50 4.76
C THR A 382 4.96 28.87 4.97
N GLU A 383 5.09 29.31 6.22
CA GLU A 383 5.73 30.58 6.55
C GLU A 383 7.25 30.54 6.29
N ALA A 384 7.92 29.42 6.61
CA ALA A 384 9.33 29.24 6.25
C ALA A 384 9.56 29.33 4.74
N PHE A 385 8.69 28.74 3.92
CA PHE A 385 8.75 28.84 2.46
C PHE A 385 8.54 30.28 1.95
N ARG A 386 7.60 31.04 2.55
CA ARG A 386 7.40 32.46 2.21
C ARG A 386 8.64 33.30 2.48
N GLN A 387 9.32 33.05 3.59
CA GLN A 387 10.53 33.77 3.97
C GLN A 387 11.72 33.47 3.07
N GLN A 388 11.72 32.33 2.37
CA GLN A 388 12.73 32.01 1.36
C GLN A 388 12.54 32.82 0.07
N HIS A 389 11.36 33.40 -0.17
CA HIS A 389 11.05 34.14 -1.39
C HIS A 389 11.34 33.34 -2.68
N LEU A 390 10.98 32.06 -2.66
CA LEU A 390 11.10 31.20 -3.84
C LEU A 390 10.27 31.77 -4.99
N THR A 391 10.84 31.83 -6.18
CA THR A 391 10.14 32.30 -7.39
C THR A 391 9.54 31.16 -8.20
N PHE A 392 10.00 29.93 -7.94
CA PHE A 392 9.61 28.74 -8.68
C PHE A 392 9.58 27.50 -7.78
N LEU A 393 8.62 26.62 -7.99
CA LEU A 393 8.51 25.32 -7.34
C LEU A 393 8.23 24.22 -8.36
N ARG A 394 9.01 23.13 -8.30
CA ARG A 394 8.79 21.92 -9.09
C ARG A 394 8.25 20.81 -8.20
N TYR A 395 7.16 20.15 -8.59
CA TYR A 395 6.70 18.91 -7.97
C TYR A 395 6.88 17.72 -8.91
N GLY A 396 7.67 16.74 -8.54
CA GLY A 396 7.93 15.60 -9.41
C GLY A 396 8.84 14.61 -8.75
N GLY A 397 9.77 14.04 -9.52
CA GLY A 397 10.69 13.03 -9.00
C GLY A 397 10.19 11.61 -9.21
N THR A 398 10.89 10.66 -8.59
CA THR A 398 10.70 9.21 -8.75
C THR A 398 9.30 8.71 -8.40
N MET A 399 8.53 9.46 -7.60
CA MET A 399 7.11 9.18 -7.31
C MET A 399 6.26 9.13 -8.58
N VAL A 400 6.59 9.94 -9.59
CA VAL A 400 5.86 10.03 -10.87
C VAL A 400 6.03 8.76 -11.71
N ASN A 401 7.12 8.02 -11.46
CA ASN A 401 7.41 6.77 -12.16
C ASN A 401 6.65 5.58 -11.56
N ALA A 402 5.90 5.78 -10.47
CA ALA A 402 5.02 4.76 -9.95
C ALA A 402 3.83 4.57 -10.89
N ARG A 403 3.61 3.33 -11.34
CA ARG A 403 2.54 2.96 -12.30
C ARG A 403 1.14 3.38 -11.87
N GLU A 404 0.87 3.49 -10.57
CA GLU A 404 -0.44 3.87 -10.05
C GLU A 404 -0.57 5.37 -9.73
N TYR A 405 0.52 6.15 -9.90
CA TYR A 405 0.50 7.61 -9.77
C TYR A 405 -0.09 8.23 -11.05
N MET A 406 -1.43 8.35 -11.08
CA MET A 406 -2.20 8.75 -12.27
C MET A 406 -3.10 9.93 -11.95
N THR A 407 -3.20 10.89 -12.88
CA THR A 407 -3.86 12.19 -12.63
C THR A 407 -5.36 12.06 -12.37
N HIS A 408 -6.05 11.05 -12.91
CA HIS A 408 -7.48 10.84 -12.61
C HIS A 408 -7.75 10.52 -11.14
N ASN A 409 -6.77 9.99 -10.41
CA ASN A 409 -6.89 9.71 -8.98
C ASN A 409 -6.67 10.95 -8.10
N MET A 410 -6.37 12.11 -8.69
CA MET A 410 -6.01 13.34 -7.97
C MET A 410 -7.11 14.41 -7.97
N ILE A 411 -8.20 14.17 -8.70
CA ILE A 411 -9.31 15.11 -8.84
C ILE A 411 -10.36 14.85 -7.74
N GLY A 412 -11.00 15.92 -7.27
CA GLY A 412 -12.07 15.83 -6.26
C GLY A 412 -11.56 15.81 -4.82
N SER A 413 -12.45 15.41 -3.91
CA SER A 413 -12.21 15.41 -2.47
C SER A 413 -11.03 14.53 -2.10
N ARG A 414 -10.11 15.07 -1.29
CA ARG A 414 -8.88 14.37 -0.85
C ARG A 414 -9.17 13.05 -0.14
N LEU A 415 -10.28 12.97 0.60
CA LEU A 415 -10.72 11.79 1.34
C LEU A 415 -11.38 10.73 0.44
N GLU A 416 -11.69 11.06 -0.82
CA GLU A 416 -12.37 10.15 -1.74
C GLU A 416 -11.41 9.58 -2.80
N ARG A 417 -10.16 10.04 -2.80
CA ARG A 417 -9.13 9.63 -3.75
C ARG A 417 -8.66 8.22 -3.46
N GLN A 418 -8.35 7.50 -4.53
CA GLN A 418 -7.86 6.12 -4.42
C GLN A 418 -6.39 6.12 -3.98
N PRO A 419 -6.01 5.21 -3.08
CA PRO A 419 -4.62 4.98 -2.75
C PRO A 419 -3.88 4.32 -3.92
N TYR A 420 -2.56 4.45 -3.89
CA TYR A 420 -1.67 3.93 -4.91
C TYR A 420 -0.40 3.35 -4.30
N HIS A 421 0.24 2.43 -5.03
CA HIS A 421 1.53 1.86 -4.69
C HIS A 421 2.65 2.86 -4.97
N GLY A 422 2.92 3.72 -4.00
CA GLY A 422 3.96 4.75 -4.08
C GLY A 422 5.38 4.21 -3.96
N HIS A 423 6.34 4.98 -4.49
CA HIS A 423 7.76 4.62 -4.50
C HIS A 423 8.40 4.67 -3.11
N TRP A 424 8.14 5.74 -2.36
CA TRP A 424 8.69 5.97 -1.01
C TRP A 424 7.75 5.56 0.11
N TYR A 425 6.44 5.65 -0.15
CA TYR A 425 5.40 5.12 0.72
C TYR A 425 4.44 4.23 -0.07
N ARG A 426 4.45 2.92 0.23
CA ARG A 426 3.69 1.91 -0.54
C ARG A 426 2.18 2.06 -0.43
N PHE A 427 1.68 2.77 0.59
CA PHE A 427 0.26 2.85 0.95
C PHE A 427 -0.25 4.29 0.87
N ALA A 428 0.27 5.09 -0.06
CA ALA A 428 -0.09 6.49 -0.22
C ALA A 428 -1.53 6.65 -0.72
N THR A 429 -2.26 7.66 -0.23
CA THR A 429 -3.71 7.83 -0.42
C THR A 429 -4.10 8.93 -1.43
N ASN A 430 -3.13 9.56 -2.10
CA ASN A 430 -3.34 10.79 -2.90
C ASN A 430 -3.99 11.95 -2.11
N GLY A 431 -3.93 11.94 -0.78
CA GLY A 431 -4.46 13.02 0.08
C GLY A 431 -3.81 14.39 -0.18
N PHE A 432 -2.53 14.39 -0.55
CA PHE A 432 -1.83 15.54 -1.13
C PHE A 432 -1.44 15.22 -2.57
N ALA A 433 -1.98 15.95 -3.53
CA ALA A 433 -1.74 15.73 -4.95
C ALA A 433 -1.42 17.05 -5.69
N ILE A 434 -1.44 17.00 -7.02
CA ILE A 434 -1.10 18.15 -7.88
C ILE A 434 -1.96 19.39 -7.56
N PRO A 435 -3.29 19.31 -7.35
CA PRO A 435 -4.08 20.49 -7.01
C PRO A 435 -3.61 21.17 -5.72
N GLU A 436 -3.33 20.40 -4.66
CA GLU A 436 -2.82 20.93 -3.39
C GLU A 436 -1.44 21.57 -3.57
N PHE A 437 -0.57 20.96 -4.36
CA PHE A 437 0.74 21.53 -4.65
C PHE A 437 0.65 22.87 -5.40
N VAL A 438 -0.22 22.96 -6.42
CA VAL A 438 -0.40 24.20 -7.20
C VAL A 438 -0.98 25.30 -6.33
N GLU A 439 -1.97 24.97 -5.49
CA GLU A 439 -2.52 25.89 -4.49
C GLU A 439 -1.42 26.38 -3.52
N PHE A 440 -0.59 25.47 -3.01
CA PHE A 440 0.53 25.81 -2.12
C PHE A 440 1.54 26.76 -2.78
N ALA A 441 1.94 26.47 -4.02
CA ALA A 441 2.89 27.31 -4.74
C ALA A 441 2.35 28.75 -4.90
N ARG A 442 1.06 28.89 -5.22
CA ARG A 442 0.41 30.20 -5.28
C ARG A 442 0.31 30.87 -3.92
N LEU A 443 0.05 30.11 -2.86
CA LEU A 443 -0.02 30.61 -1.48
C LEU A 443 1.30 31.24 -1.00
N ILE A 444 2.44 30.75 -1.49
CA ILE A 444 3.77 31.28 -1.16
C ILE A 444 4.33 32.26 -2.21
N GLY A 445 3.59 32.51 -3.30
CA GLY A 445 3.99 33.44 -4.37
C GLY A 445 4.98 32.87 -5.39
N ALA A 446 5.11 31.54 -5.49
CA ALA A 446 5.97 30.86 -6.45
C ALA A 446 5.21 30.45 -7.72
N GLU A 447 5.93 30.33 -8.84
CA GLU A 447 5.42 29.70 -10.05
C GLU A 447 5.55 28.17 -9.96
N PRO A 448 4.44 27.40 -10.05
CA PRO A 448 4.49 25.95 -10.00
C PRO A 448 4.82 25.35 -11.37
N THR A 449 5.53 24.24 -11.34
CA THR A 449 5.48 23.20 -12.37
C THR A 449 5.34 21.85 -11.68
N PHE A 450 4.70 20.89 -12.34
CA PHE A 450 4.60 19.53 -11.84
C PHE A 450 4.79 18.53 -12.96
N ALA A 451 5.27 17.35 -12.61
CA ALA A 451 5.44 16.23 -13.51
C ALA A 451 4.21 15.32 -13.50
N ILE A 452 3.82 14.86 -14.68
CA ILE A 452 2.80 13.80 -14.88
C ILE A 452 3.46 12.49 -15.30
N ASN A 453 2.78 11.37 -15.07
CA ASN A 453 3.29 10.07 -15.50
C ASN A 453 3.23 9.99 -17.04
N ILE A 454 4.26 9.41 -17.67
CA ILE A 454 4.27 9.22 -19.12
C ILE A 454 3.17 8.26 -19.61
N GLU A 455 2.66 7.41 -18.71
CA GLU A 455 1.57 6.46 -18.96
C GLU A 455 0.18 7.05 -18.69
N ASP A 456 0.06 8.32 -18.27
CA ASP A 456 -1.22 8.98 -18.04
C ASP A 456 -2.05 9.06 -19.34
N ASN A 457 -3.37 8.90 -19.19
CA ASN A 457 -4.30 9.19 -20.28
C ASN A 457 -4.38 10.71 -20.51
N PRO A 458 -4.14 11.21 -21.74
CA PRO A 458 -4.23 12.64 -22.03
C PRO A 458 -5.56 13.30 -21.64
N GLU A 459 -6.68 12.57 -21.69
CA GLU A 459 -7.99 13.10 -21.27
C GLU A 459 -8.04 13.38 -19.76
N ASP A 460 -7.42 12.52 -18.95
CA ASP A 460 -7.32 12.67 -17.50
C ASP A 460 -6.40 13.84 -17.13
N VAL A 461 -5.32 14.02 -17.88
CA VAL A 461 -4.42 15.18 -17.74
C VAL A 461 -5.17 16.47 -18.06
N ILE A 462 -5.94 16.50 -19.14
CA ILE A 462 -6.76 17.67 -19.49
C ILE A 462 -7.82 17.95 -18.41
N ALA A 463 -8.43 16.91 -17.83
CA ALA A 463 -9.37 17.07 -16.73
C ALA A 463 -8.70 17.71 -15.50
N LEU A 464 -7.51 17.24 -15.12
CA LEU A 464 -6.72 17.84 -14.06
C LEU A 464 -6.37 19.31 -14.36
N LEU A 465 -5.93 19.61 -15.59
CA LEU A 465 -5.58 20.97 -15.99
C LEU A 465 -6.77 21.94 -15.91
N ARG A 466 -7.98 21.47 -16.20
CA ARG A 466 -9.21 22.27 -16.02
C ARG A 466 -9.51 22.52 -14.55
N GLU A 467 -9.31 21.53 -13.68
CA GLU A 467 -9.51 21.67 -12.22
C GLU A 467 -8.63 22.80 -11.65
N ILE A 468 -7.39 22.91 -12.14
CA ILE A 468 -6.41 23.90 -11.66
C ILE A 468 -6.26 25.14 -12.56
N GLU A 469 -7.14 25.32 -13.56
CA GLU A 469 -7.02 26.41 -14.55
C GLU A 469 -7.02 27.79 -13.89
N THR A 470 -7.78 27.95 -12.82
CA THR A 470 -7.92 29.20 -12.05
C THR A 470 -6.59 29.67 -11.43
N PHE A 471 -5.62 28.77 -11.26
CA PHE A 471 -4.28 29.10 -10.75
C PHE A 471 -3.32 29.59 -11.85
N GLY A 472 -3.75 29.66 -13.11
CA GLY A 472 -2.97 30.25 -14.21
C GLY A 472 -1.64 29.52 -14.48
N LEU A 473 -1.69 28.19 -14.57
CA LEU A 473 -0.51 27.34 -14.79
C LEU A 473 0.19 27.67 -16.12
N LYS A 474 1.53 27.72 -16.09
CA LYS A 474 2.37 27.98 -17.28
C LYS A 474 3.21 26.78 -17.72
N PHE A 475 3.51 25.87 -16.80
CA PHE A 475 4.51 24.83 -17.02
C PHE A 475 4.00 23.48 -16.52
N ILE A 476 4.14 22.47 -17.38
CA ILE A 476 3.98 21.06 -17.04
C ILE A 476 5.26 20.33 -17.45
N GLU A 477 5.63 19.33 -16.67
CA GLU A 477 6.70 18.38 -16.96
C GLU A 477 6.06 17.03 -17.30
N ILE A 478 6.63 16.30 -18.27
CA ILE A 478 6.13 14.99 -18.70
C ILE A 478 7.20 13.95 -18.37
N GLY A 479 6.88 13.04 -17.45
CA GLY A 479 7.81 12.04 -16.91
C GLY A 479 8.80 12.59 -15.89
N ASN A 480 9.67 11.71 -15.39
CA ASN A 480 10.78 12.07 -14.52
C ASN A 480 11.99 11.15 -14.74
N GLU A 481 13.16 11.74 -15.00
CA GLU A 481 14.43 11.02 -15.20
C GLU A 481 14.38 9.91 -16.27
N GLU A 482 13.44 10.05 -17.21
CA GLU A 482 13.36 9.25 -18.41
C GLU A 482 14.66 9.44 -19.21
N TYR A 483 15.41 8.36 -19.40
CA TYR A 483 16.49 8.36 -20.39
C TYR A 483 15.83 8.41 -21.78
N ILE A 484 15.60 9.62 -22.29
CA ILE A 484 15.30 9.81 -23.71
C ILE A 484 16.59 9.49 -24.46
N CYS A 485 16.87 8.20 -24.63
CA CYS A 485 17.90 7.70 -25.53
C CYS A 485 17.68 8.37 -26.88
N SER A 486 18.76 8.68 -27.60
CA SER A 486 18.71 9.40 -28.89
C SER A 486 17.75 8.79 -29.94
N SER A 487 17.34 7.52 -29.78
CA SER A 487 16.35 6.83 -30.62
C SER A 487 14.88 7.15 -30.30
N ALA A 488 14.55 7.66 -29.11
CA ALA A 488 13.18 8.03 -28.73
C ALA A 488 12.81 9.44 -29.21
N ARG A 489 13.81 10.28 -29.51
CA ARG A 489 13.61 11.66 -29.99
C ARG A 489 12.93 11.72 -31.36
N SER A 490 13.16 10.72 -32.22
CA SER A 490 12.55 10.65 -33.55
C SER A 490 11.06 10.27 -33.55
N GLY A 491 10.47 9.96 -32.39
CA GLY A 491 9.02 9.80 -32.25
C GLY A 491 8.29 11.09 -31.87
N TYR A 492 9.04 12.12 -31.45
CA TYR A 492 8.53 13.42 -31.02
C TYR A 492 9.01 14.60 -31.90
N ASP A 493 9.93 14.36 -32.85
CA ASP A 493 10.22 15.21 -34.01
C ASP A 493 9.27 14.87 -35.17
#